data_AF-A0A1T4VR18-F1
#
_entry.id   AF-A0A1T4VR18-F1
#
_cell.length_a   1.000
_cell.length_b   1.000
_cell.length_c   1.000
_cell.angle_alpha   90.00
_cell.angle_beta   90.00
_cell.angle_gamma   90.00
#
_symmetry.space_group_name_H-M   'P 1'
#
loop_
_entity.id
_entity.type
_entity.pdbx_description
1 polymer ?
#
loop_
_entity_poly.entity_id
_entity_poly.type
_entity_poly.pdbx_seq_one_letter_code
_entity_poly.pdbx_strand_id
1 'polypeptide(L)'
;MSELQEQLVAQQQASMERIPKDTFAFMVDETKKLKASGIEGRAVQDGEQAPDFTLPNHLGKDRNLRLMLKDGPVVVSFYRGGW
;
A
#
# COMPACT_ATOMS: atom_id res chain seq x y z
N MET A 1 15.36 -1.06 -16.02
CA MET A 1 15.01 -0.76 -14.62
C MET A 1 14.78 0.73 -14.37
N SER A 2 15.35 1.66 -15.17
CA SER A 2 15.13 3.12 -15.01
C SER A 2 13.73 3.59 -15.42
N GLU A 3 13.15 3.01 -16.47
CA GLU A 3 11.88 3.47 -17.05
C GLU A 3 10.69 3.42 -16.07
N LEU A 4 10.55 2.34 -15.28
CA LEU A 4 9.48 2.23 -14.29
C LEU A 4 9.64 3.26 -13.16
N GLN A 5 10.87 3.47 -12.69
CA GLN A 5 11.13 4.44 -11.64
C GLN A 5 10.80 5.86 -12.11
N GLU A 6 11.17 6.20 -13.35
CA GLU A 6 10.84 7.48 -13.98
C GLU A 6 9.33 7.66 -14.13
N GLN A 7 8.61 6.63 -14.57
CA GLN A 7 7.15 6.65 -14.67
C GLN A 7 6.46 6.87 -13.31
N LEU A 8 6.95 6.21 -12.25
CA LEU A 8 6.40 6.38 -10.90
C LEU A 8 6.61 7.80 -10.36
N VAL A 9 7.79 8.38 -10.58
CA VAL A 9 8.08 9.77 -10.18
C VAL A 9 7.21 10.76 -10.95
N ALA A 10 7.10 10.60 -12.28
CA ALA A 10 6.26 11.45 -13.11
C ALA A 10 4.78 11.38 -12.70
N GLN A 11 4.27 10.18 -12.42
CA GLN A 11 2.90 9.99 -11.94
C GLN A 11 2.67 10.64 -10.57
N GLN A 12 3.65 10.56 -9.66
CA GLN A 12 3.57 11.22 -8.36
C GLN A 12 3.50 12.74 -8.50
N GLN A 13 4.35 13.33 -9.34
CA GLN A 13 4.37 14.77 -9.61
C GLN A 13 3.06 15.26 -10.22
N ALA A 14 2.58 14.59 -11.26
CA ALA A 14 1.31 14.92 -11.91
C ALA A 14 0.12 14.82 -10.93
N SER A 15 0.17 13.91 -9.96
CA SER A 15 -0.86 13.79 -8.92
C SER A 15 -0.83 14.97 -7.95
N MET A 16 0.36 15.46 -7.58
CA MET A 16 0.51 16.62 -6.69
C MET A 16 -0.02 17.91 -7.32
N GLU A 17 0.14 18.10 -8.63
CA GLU A 17 -0.38 19.28 -9.34
C GLU A 17 -1.91 19.33 -9.39
N ARG A 18 -2.58 18.17 -9.35
CA ARG A 18 -4.04 18.06 -9.43
C ARG A 18 -4.73 18.29 -8.08
N ILE A 19 -4.01 18.16 -6.97
CA ILE A 19 -4.58 18.30 -5.63
C ILE A 19 -4.49 19.77 -5.21
N PRO A 20 -5.60 20.42 -4.81
CA PRO A 20 -5.55 21.78 -4.26
C PRO A 20 -4.56 21.87 -3.09
N LYS A 21 -3.80 22.97 -3.02
CA LYS A 21 -2.72 23.14 -2.04
C LYS A 21 -3.19 22.94 -0.59
N ASP A 22 -4.36 23.47 -0.25
CA ASP A 22 -4.90 23.37 1.12
C ASP A 22 -5.28 21.93 1.46
N THR A 23 -5.88 21.20 0.51
CA THR A 23 -6.19 19.77 0.68
C THR A 23 -4.90 18.96 0.85
N PHE A 24 -3.87 19.25 0.05
CA PHE A 24 -2.58 18.58 0.18
C PHE A 24 -1.92 18.85 1.53
N ALA A 25 -1.92 20.11 1.98
CA ALA A 25 -1.38 20.49 3.29
C ALA A 25 -2.11 19.76 4.43
N PHE A 26 -3.44 19.67 4.36
CA PHE A 26 -4.24 18.92 5.32
C PHE A 26 -3.90 17.42 5.32
N MET A 27 -3.82 16.78 4.14
CA MET A 27 -3.45 15.37 4.04
C MET A 27 -2.06 15.10 4.65
N VAL A 28 -1.09 15.97 4.39
CA VAL A 28 0.26 15.86 4.96
C VAL A 28 0.24 16.02 6.48
N ASP A 29 -0.52 16.97 7.01
CA ASP A 29 -0.63 17.19 8.46
C ASP A 29 -1.27 15.99 9.18
N GLU A 30 -2.40 15.48 8.68
CA GLU A 30 -3.05 14.30 9.25
C GLU A 30 -2.17 13.05 9.14
N THR A 31 -1.43 12.89 8.04
CA THR A 31 -0.44 11.81 7.91
C THR A 31 0.66 11.93 8.97
N LYS A 32 1.16 13.13 9.25
CA LYS A 32 2.16 13.36 10.30
C LYS A 32 1.60 13.01 11.69
N LYS A 33 0.36 13.39 11.99
CA LYS A 33 -0.31 13.01 13.26
C LYS A 33 -0.44 11.50 13.42
N LEU A 34 -0.83 10.80 12.35
CA LEU A 34 -0.90 9.34 12.34
C LEU A 34 0.48 8.72 12.62
N LYS A 35 1.55 9.21 11.98
CA LYS A 35 2.91 8.73 12.28
C LYS A 35 3.31 8.99 13.74
N ALA A 36 3.06 10.21 14.23
CA ALA A 36 3.34 10.59 15.61
C ALA A 36 2.59 9.74 16.65
N SER A 37 1.44 9.14 16.28
CA SER A 37 0.74 8.18 17.14
C SER A 37 1.46 6.84 17.33
N GLY A 38 2.55 6.60 16.58
CA GLY A 38 3.31 5.35 16.63
C GLY A 38 2.67 4.19 15.87
N ILE A 39 1.60 4.44 15.09
CA ILE A 39 0.91 3.38 14.35
C ILE A 39 1.82 2.67 13.33
N GLU A 40 2.78 3.38 12.74
CA GLU A 40 3.71 2.83 11.75
C GLU A 40 4.64 1.77 12.34
N GLY A 41 5.03 1.89 13.62
CA GLY A 41 5.86 0.89 14.30
C GLY A 41 5.15 -0.44 14.54
N ARG A 42 3.84 -0.53 14.30
CA ARG A 42 3.08 -1.78 14.36
C ARG A 42 2.89 -2.43 12.98
N ALA A 43 3.30 -1.74 11.90
CA ALA A 43 3.27 -2.30 10.56
C ALA A 43 4.48 -3.22 10.36
N VAL A 44 4.30 -4.21 9.47
CA VAL A 44 5.39 -5.08 9.00
C VAL A 44 6.44 -4.24 8.30
N GLN A 45 7.70 -4.41 8.66
CA GLN A 45 8.83 -3.66 8.11
C GLN A 45 9.52 -4.42 6.97
N ASP A 46 10.37 -3.71 6.22
CA ASP A 46 11.16 -4.30 5.15
C ASP A 46 12.04 -5.44 5.69
N GLY A 47 11.98 -6.60 5.02
CA GLY A 47 12.71 -7.81 5.42
C GLY A 47 12.01 -8.65 6.49
N GLU A 48 10.95 -8.15 7.13
CA GLU A 48 10.14 -8.97 8.04
C GLU A 48 9.23 -9.94 7.28
N GLN A 49 8.89 -11.04 7.93
CA GLN A 49 7.95 -12.00 7.39
C GLN A 49 6.52 -11.42 7.43
N ALA A 50 5.86 -11.37 6.27
CA ALA A 50 4.45 -11.01 6.19
C ALA A 50 3.59 -11.97 7.02
N PRO A 51 2.61 -11.47 7.82
CA PRO A 51 1.65 -12.30 8.55
C PRO A 51 0.89 -13.22 7.60
N ASP A 52 0.79 -14.49 7.96
CA ASP A 52 -0.01 -15.44 7.19
C ASP A 52 -1.50 -15.15 7.39
N PHE A 53 -2.28 -15.29 6.32
CA PHE A 53 -3.72 -15.08 6.35
C PHE A 53 -4.42 -16.02 5.39
N THR A 54 -5.70 -16.25 5.66
CA THR A 54 -6.60 -16.97 4.75
C THR A 54 -7.84 -16.10 4.52
N LEU A 55 -8.11 -15.77 3.26
CA LEU A 55 -9.25 -14.95 2.86
C LEU A 55 -9.99 -15.62 1.70
N PRO A 56 -11.34 -15.54 1.65
CA PRO A 56 -12.10 -16.00 0.50
C PRO A 56 -11.84 -15.09 -0.70
N ASN A 57 -11.66 -15.69 -1.88
CA ASN A 57 -11.66 -14.93 -3.13
C ASN A 57 -13.09 -14.58 -3.57
N HIS A 58 -13.23 -13.90 -4.71
CA HIS A 58 -14.53 -13.51 -5.27
C HIS A 58 -15.48 -14.68 -5.61
N LEU A 59 -14.99 -15.93 -5.62
CA LEU A 59 -15.77 -17.15 -5.82
C LEU A 59 -16.10 -17.86 -4.49
N GLY A 60 -15.79 -17.24 -3.34
CA GLY A 60 -15.95 -17.83 -2.01
C GLY A 60 -14.92 -18.93 -1.69
N LYS A 61 -13.86 -19.09 -2.51
CA LYS A 61 -12.81 -20.09 -2.24
C LYS A 61 -11.72 -19.49 -1.40
N ASP A 62 -11.37 -20.16 -0.30
CA ASP A 62 -10.27 -19.75 0.56
C ASP A 62 -8.93 -19.73 -0.17
N ARG A 63 -8.17 -18.65 0.04
CA ARG A 63 -6.81 -18.45 -0.45
C ARG A 63 -5.93 -18.15 0.75
N ASN A 64 -4.84 -18.90 0.88
CA ASN A 64 -3.86 -18.73 1.95
C ASN A 64 -2.54 -18.16 1.40
N LEU A 65 -1.98 -17.15 2.05
CA LEU A 65 -0.76 -16.47 1.60
C LEU A 65 0.42 -17.43 1.54
N ARG A 66 0.67 -18.21 2.60
CA ARG A 66 1.79 -19.16 2.66
C ARG A 66 1.73 -20.22 1.57
N LEU A 67 0.54 -20.70 1.21
CA LEU A 67 0.39 -21.64 0.09
C LEU A 67 0.72 -20.98 -1.25
N MET A 68 0.26 -19.74 -1.49
CA MET A 68 0.56 -19.02 -2.73
C MET A 68 2.06 -18.72 -2.88
N LEU A 69 2.76 -18.45 -1.78
CA LEU A 69 4.21 -18.22 -1.79
C LEU A 69 5.03 -19.46 -2.17
N LYS A 70 4.46 -20.68 -2.08
CA LYS A 70 5.13 -21.89 -2.56
C LYS A 70 5.19 -21.96 -4.09
N ASP A 71 4.23 -21.32 -4.76
CA ASP A 71 4.12 -21.30 -6.21
C ASP A 71 4.94 -20.16 -6.84
N GLY A 72 5.28 -19.13 -6.06
CA GLY A 72 6.12 -18.02 -6.51
C GLY A 72 5.93 -16.73 -5.70
N PRO A 73 6.58 -15.63 -6.10
CA PRO A 73 6.40 -14.34 -5.45
C PRO A 73 4.96 -13.85 -5.56
N VAL A 74 4.46 -13.21 -4.49
CA VAL A 74 3.10 -12.68 -4.40
C VAL A 74 3.14 -11.16 -4.27
N VAL A 75 2.28 -10.48 -5.02
CA VAL A 75 2.01 -9.04 -4.86
C VAL A 75 0.68 -8.88 -4.13
N VAL A 76 0.68 -8.14 -3.01
CA VAL A 76 -0.53 -7.82 -2.25
C VAL A 76 -0.94 -6.38 -2.56
N SER A 77 -2.19 -6.19 -3.01
CA SER A 77 -2.77 -4.88 -3.27
C SER A 77 -3.96 -4.64 -2.34
N PHE A 78 -3.92 -3.54 -1.59
CA PHE A 78 -5.01 -3.13 -0.71
C PHE A 78 -5.99 -2.25 -1.47
N TYR A 79 -7.16 -2.80 -1.81
CA TYR A 79 -8.25 -2.05 -2.42
C TYR A 79 -9.31 -1.70 -1.38
N ARG A 80 -9.40 -0.42 -1.04
CA ARG A 80 -10.35 0.12 -0.04
C ARG A 80 -11.74 0.48 -0.61
N GLY A 81 -12.09 -0.03 -1.79
CA GLY A 81 -13.32 0.32 -2.50
C GLY A 81 -13.24 1.67 -3.23
N GLY A 82 -14.37 2.08 -3.81
CA GLY A 82 -14.57 3.45 -4.30
C GLY A 82 -15.01 4.35 -3.14
N TRP A 83 -14.19 5.33 -2.80
CA TRP A 83 -14.57 6.44 -1.93
C TRP A 83 -15.04 7.61 -2.77
#